data_AF-A0A101A6N1-F1
#
_entry.id   AF-A0A101A6N1-F1
#
_cell.length_a   1.000
_cell.length_b   1.000
_cell.length_c   1.000
_cell.angle_alpha   90.00
_cell.angle_beta   90.00
_cell.angle_gamma   90.00
#
_symmetry.space_group_name_H-M   'P 1'
#
loop_
_entity.id
_entity.type
_entity.pdbx_description
1 polymer ?
#
loop_
_entity_poly.entity_id
_entity_poly.type
_entity_poly.pdbx_seq_one_letter_code
_entity_poly.pdbx_strand_id
1 'polypeptide(L)' 'MSDSEGLPDDVPLADAMEQQRDPSEPPLDEEAAAQPEPNPPLEASPADWQEQLETVEIDPEDDAAAE' A
#
# COMPACT_ATOMS: atom_id res chain seq x y z
N MET A 1 17.46 -29.01 7.59
CA MET A 1 18.04 -27.82 6.95
C MET A 1 18.14 -26.78 8.03
N SER A 2 19.32 -26.59 8.61
CA SER A 2 19.57 -25.57 9.62
C SER A 2 20.65 -24.69 9.04
N ASP A 3 20.21 -23.63 8.37
CA ASP A 3 21.05 -22.55 7.88
C ASP A 3 20.56 -21.30 8.62
N SER A 4 21.19 -21.04 9.76
CA SER A 4 21.04 -19.81 10.52
C SER A 4 22.44 -19.34 10.88
N GLU A 5 23.32 -19.32 9.87
CA GLU A 5 24.73 -19.00 10.02
C GLU A 5 24.94 -17.48 9.88
N GLY A 6 24.58 -16.73 10.93
CA GLY A 6 25.49 -15.69 11.42
C GLY A 6 25.26 -14.22 11.04
N LEU A 7 24.12 -13.79 10.49
CA LEU A 7 23.81 -12.35 10.47
C LEU A 7 22.96 -12.00 11.71
N PRO A 8 23.43 -11.07 12.58
CA PRO A 8 22.56 -10.53 13.62
C PRO A 8 21.38 -9.81 12.96
N ASP A 9 20.19 -9.97 13.53
CA ASP A 9 18.94 -9.30 13.08
C ASP A 9 19.02 -7.75 13.21
N ASP A 10 20.13 -7.24 13.75
CA ASP A 10 20.41 -5.82 13.92
C ASP A 10 20.85 -5.20 12.61
N VAL A 11 20.08 -4.21 12.14
CA VAL A 11 20.47 -3.39 10.99
C VAL A 11 21.71 -2.56 11.35
N PRO A 12 22.72 -2.45 10.46
CA PRO A 12 23.90 -1.65 10.73
C PRO A 12 23.54 -0.20 11.11
N LEU A 13 24.26 0.37 12.09
CA LEU A 13 24.01 1.73 12.58
C LEU A 13 23.94 2.77 11.45
N ALA A 14 24.74 2.61 10.39
CA ALA A 14 24.72 3.49 9.23
C ALA A 14 23.36 3.45 8.51
N ASP A 15 22.86 2.25 8.21
CA ASP A 15 21.58 2.01 7.56
C ASP A 15 20.41 2.50 8.44
N ALA A 16 20.52 2.28 9.75
CA ALA A 16 19.55 2.80 10.72
C ALA A 16 19.48 4.33 10.72
N MET A 17 20.64 5.01 10.65
CA MET A 17 20.72 6.48 10.58
C MET A 17 20.16 7.03 9.27
N GLU A 18 20.40 6.34 8.15
CA GLU A 18 19.87 6.70 6.83
C GLU A 18 18.33 6.59 6.77
N GLN A 19 17.73 5.72 7.60
CA GLN A 19 16.28 5.53 7.72
C GLN A 19 15.63 6.39 8.82
N GLN A 20 16.39 7.23 9.53
CA GLN A 20 15.82 8.13 10.55
C GLN A 20 15.05 9.28 9.90
N ARG A 21 13.74 9.31 10.13
CA ARG A 21 12.87 10.44 9.81
C ARG A 21 12.45 11.20 11.07
N ASP A 22 12.22 12.50 10.96
CA ASP A 22 11.68 13.28 12.07
C ASP A 22 10.27 12.77 12.43
N PRO A 23 10.00 12.40 13.71
CA PRO A 23 8.71 11.85 14.12
C PRO A 23 7.54 12.83 13.97
N SER A 24 7.81 14.13 13.90
CA SER A 24 6.80 15.15 13.68
C SER A 24 6.46 15.32 12.20
N GLU A 25 7.26 14.75 11.29
CA GLU A 25 6.99 14.81 9.86
C GLU A 25 5.99 13.70 9.50
N PRO A 26 4.79 14.06 8.99
CA PRO A 26 3.83 13.05 8.57
C PRO A 26 4.42 12.21 7.44
N PRO A 27 4.14 10.89 7.40
CA PRO A 27 4.57 10.05 6.29
C PRO A 27 4.14 10.70 4.98
N LEU A 28 5.03 10.67 3.98
CA LEU A 28 4.65 11.14 2.65
C LEU A 28 3.76 10.04 2.10
N ASP A 29 2.47 10.31 2.03
CA ASP A 29 1.53 9.42 1.37
C ASP A 29 1.63 9.68 -0.14
N GLU A 30 2.59 9.02 -0.76
CA GLU A 30 2.80 9.06 -2.21
C GLU A 30 1.58 8.49 -2.96
N GLU A 31 0.83 7.58 -2.33
CA GLU A 31 -0.39 7.00 -2.88
C GLU A 31 -1.56 7.99 -2.84
N ALA A 32 -1.65 8.86 -1.83
CA ALA A 32 -2.66 9.93 -1.81
C ALA A 32 -2.54 10.92 -2.98
N ALA A 33 -1.34 11.06 -3.55
CA ALA A 33 -1.11 11.87 -4.76
C ALA A 33 -1.30 11.07 -6.06
N ALA A 34 -1.35 9.74 -5.99
CA ALA A 34 -1.52 8.88 -7.13
C ALA A 34 -2.98 8.92 -7.61
N GLN A 35 -3.18 9.44 -8.81
CA GLN A 35 -4.44 9.27 -9.51
C GLN A 35 -4.52 7.82 -10.02
N PRO A 36 -5.69 7.17 -9.97
CA PRO A 36 -5.85 5.82 -10.49
C PRO A 36 -5.44 5.81 -11.97
N GLU A 37 -4.52 4.90 -12.32
CA GLU A 37 -4.07 4.78 -13.69
C GLU A 37 -5.24 4.32 -14.57
N PRO A 38 -5.48 4.98 -15.73
CA PRO A 38 -6.57 4.59 -16.62
C PRO A 38 -6.30 3.24 -17.32
N ASN A 39 -5.08 2.73 -17.23
CA ASN A 39 -4.69 1.47 -17.85
C ASN A 39 -4.68 0.35 -16.80
N PRO A 40 -5.23 -0.83 -17.14
CA PRO A 40 -5.18 -1.98 -16.26
C PRO A 40 -3.74 -2.48 -16.06
N PRO A 41 -3.45 -3.14 -14.92
CA PRO A 41 -2.24 -3.94 -14.79
C PRO A 41 -2.21 -5.07 -15.83
N LEU A 42 -1.02 -5.56 -16.18
CA LEU A 42 -0.83 -6.58 -17.23
C LEU A 42 -1.58 -7.90 -16.95
N GLU A 43 -1.88 -8.17 -15.68
CA GLU A 43 -2.61 -9.35 -15.23
C GLU A 43 -4.13 -9.22 -15.43
N ALA A 44 -4.64 -8.00 -15.58
CA ALA A 44 -6.06 -7.72 -15.76
C ALA A 44 -6.40 -7.40 -17.22
N SER A 45 -7.53 -7.94 -17.68
CA SER A 45 -8.12 -7.52 -18.95
C SER A 45 -8.65 -6.08 -18.83
N PRO A 46 -8.60 -5.26 -19.90
CA PRO A 46 -9.22 -3.93 -19.89
C PRO A 46 -10.69 -3.94 -19.50
N ALA A 47 -11.45 -4.97 -19.87
CA ALA A 47 -12.87 -5.06 -19.51
C ALA A 47 -13.07 -5.25 -18.00
N ASP A 48 -12.34 -6.19 -17.40
CA ASP A 48 -12.41 -6.49 -15.97
C ASP A 48 -12.01 -5.29 -15.11
N TRP A 49 -10.97 -4.56 -15.54
CA TRP A 49 -10.53 -3.33 -14.87
C TRP A 49 -11.58 -2.23 -14.92
N GLN A 50 -12.29 -2.07 -16.04
CA GLN A 50 -13.36 -1.08 -16.15
C GLN A 50 -14.54 -1.43 -15.24
N GLU A 51 -14.85 -2.72 -15.07
CA GLU A 51 -15.89 -3.17 -14.11
C GLU A 51 -15.47 -2.87 -12.66
N GLN A 52 -14.19 -2.98 -12.32
CA GLN A 52 -13.69 -2.66 -10.97
C GLN A 52 -13.70 -1.15 -10.65
N LEU A 53 -13.55 -0.29 -11.67
CA LEU A 53 -13.63 1.17 -11.50
C LEU A 53 -15.08 1.69 -11.46
N GLU A 54 -16.06 0.85 -11.80
CA GLU A 54 -17.47 1.23 -11.76
C GLU A 54 -17.90 1.49 -10.31
N THR A 55 -18.44 2.68 -10.05
CA THR A 55 -19.00 3.00 -8.73
C THR A 55 -20.26 2.17 -8.49
N VAL A 56 -20.21 1.35 -7.44
CA VAL A 56 -21.37 0.61 -6.95
C VAL A 56 -22.19 1.50 -6.02
N GLU A 57 -23.49 1.64 -6.30
CA GLU A 57 -24.41 2.30 -5.38
C GLU A 57 -24.60 1.41 -4.14
N ILE A 58 -24.06 1.84 -3.00
CA ILE A 58 -24.27 1.19 -1.72
C ILE A 58 -25.56 1.73 -1.09
N ASP A 59 -26.41 0.82 -0.61
CA ASP A 59 -27.65 1.21 0.06
C ASP A 59 -27.32 1.92 1.39
N PRO A 60 -27.97 3.05 1.71
CA PRO A 60 -27.73 3.77 2.97
C PRO A 60 -27.98 2.93 4.24
N GLU A 61 -28.75 1.84 4.17
CA GLU A 61 -28.92 0.90 5.28
C GLU A 61 -27.70 0.00 5.52
N ASP A 62 -26.86 -0.21 4.50
CA ASP A 62 -25.63 -1.00 4.55
C ASP A 62 -24.46 -0.19 5.15
N ASP A 63 -24.42 1.12 4.86
CA ASP A 63 -23.42 2.07 5.41
C ASP A 63 -23.52 2.20 6.94
N ALA A 64 -24.74 2.20 7.48
CA ALA A 64 -24.99 2.35 8.91
C ALA A 64 -24.68 1.09 9.75
N ALA A 65 -24.43 -0.06 9.11
CA ALA A 65 -24.15 -1.33 9.79
C ALA A 65 -22.65 -1.60 10.01
N ALA A 66 -21.76 -0.75 9.45
CA ALA A 66 -20.31 -0.94 9.47
C ALA A 66 -19.58 -0.27 10.66
N GLU A 67 -20.29 0.37 11.60
CA GLU A 67 -19.72 1.03 12.80
C GLU A 67 -19.86 0.21 14.10
#